data_AF-A0A7V6XL91-F1
#
_entry.id   AF-A0A7V6XL91-F1
#
_cell.length_a   1.000
_cell.length_b   1.000
_cell.length_c   1.000
_cell.angle_alpha   90.00
_cell.angle_beta   90.00
_cell.angle_gamma   90.00
#
_symmetry.space_group_name_H-M   'P 1'
#
loop_
_entity.id
_entity.type
_entity.pdbx_description
1 polymer ?
#
loop_
_entity_poly.entity_id
_entity_poly.type
_entity_poly.pdbx_seq_one_letter_code
_entity_poly.pdbx_strand_id
1 'polypeptide(L)' 'MKAGSIMRKFHGLAVLGILGFSIGLPLIGAIYIGSFLDDKYGTHPLILIISIILAIVSGYSSIYRLLVPKDKGKK' A
#
# COMPACT_ATOMS: atom_id res chain seq x y z
N MET A 1 33.83 -8.66 13.35
CA MET A 1 32.38 -8.72 13.05
C MET A 1 31.67 -7.42 13.45
N LYS A 2 31.51 -6.44 12.55
CA LYS A 2 30.75 -5.17 12.79
C LYS A 2 29.73 -4.85 11.69
N ALA A 3 29.50 -5.74 10.72
CA ALA A 3 28.56 -5.52 9.62
C ALA A 3 27.09 -5.62 10.07
N GLY A 4 26.78 -6.45 11.07
CA GLY A 4 25.39 -6.70 11.51
C GLY A 4 24.70 -5.53 12.22
N SER A 5 25.44 -4.60 12.82
CA SER A 5 24.86 -3.45 13.54
C SER A 5 24.44 -2.31 12.62
N ILE A 6 25.15 -2.11 11.51
CA ILE A 6 24.84 -1.09 10.50
C ILE A 6 23.57 -1.50 9.75
N MET A 7 23.49 -2.78 9.36
CA MET A 7 22.35 -3.32 8.61
C MET A 7 21.03 -3.21 9.38
N ARG A 8 21.03 -3.34 10.72
CA ARG A 8 19.85 -3.11 11.56
C ARG A 8 19.40 -1.64 11.60
N LYS A 9 20.33 -0.69 11.53
CA LYS A 9 19.98 0.75 11.51
C LYS A 9 19.25 1.15 10.23
N PHE A 10 19.63 0.55 9.09
CA PHE A 10 18.96 0.78 7.81
C PHE A 10 17.70 -0.06 7.63
N HIS A 11 17.55 -1.16 8.36
CA HIS A 11 16.39 -2.05 8.26
C HIS A 11 15.07 -1.32 8.58
N GLY A 12 15.04 -0.53 9.67
CA GLY A 12 13.83 0.23 10.04
C GLY A 12 13.41 1.24 8.97
N LEU A 13 14.39 1.90 8.34
CA LEU A 13 14.14 2.85 7.26
C LEU A 13 13.64 2.15 5.98
N ALA A 14 14.22 1.00 5.65
CA ALA A 14 13.81 0.19 4.51
C ALA A 14 12.39 -0.37 4.68
N VAL A 15 12.05 -0.86 5.87
CA VAL A 15 10.70 -1.35 6.20
C VAL A 15 9.69 -0.21 6.12
N LEU A 16 10.00 0.96 6.68
CA LEU A 16 9.13 2.12 6.59
C LEU A 16 8.90 2.57 5.13
N GLY A 17 9.96 2.59 4.32
CA GLY A 17 9.86 2.92 2.90
C GLY A 17 8.98 1.94 2.12
N ILE A 18 9.17 0.63 2.32
CA ILE A 18 8.37 -0.41 1.66
C ILE A 18 6.90 -0.34 2.10
N LEU A 19 6.64 -0.15 3.40
CA LEU A 19 5.28 0.01 3.93
C LEU A 19 4.61 1.26 3.38
N GLY A 20 5.31 2.40 3.41
CA GLY A 20 4.82 3.67 2.87
C GLY A 20 4.52 3.58 1.37
N PHE A 21 5.40 2.93 0.60
CA PHE A 21 5.19 2.74 -0.84
C PHE A 21 4.04 1.78 -1.14
N SER A 22 3.89 0.71 -0.33
CA SER A 22 2.82 -0.28 -0.48
C SER A 22 1.42 0.28 -0.22
N ILE A 23 1.31 1.37 0.54
CA ILE A 23 0.03 2.05 0.83
C ILE A 23 -0.12 3.29 -0.05
N GLY A 24 0.94 4.10 -0.18
CA GLY A 24 0.94 5.36 -0.90
C GLY A 24 0.73 5.19 -2.40
N LEU A 25 1.36 4.18 -3.02
CA LEU A 25 1.20 3.92 -4.45
C LEU A 25 -0.25 3.60 -4.85
N PRO A 26 -0.96 2.65 -4.20
CA PRO A 26 -2.37 2.40 -4.51
C PRO A 26 -3.28 3.57 -4.14
N LEU A 27 -2.95 4.36 -3.11
CA LEU A 27 -3.74 5.55 -2.76
C LEU A 27 -3.67 6.62 -3.85
N ILE A 28 -2.46 6.97 -4.30
CA ILE A 28 -2.24 7.94 -5.39
C ILE A 28 -2.88 7.43 -6.68
N GLY A 29 -2.67 6.15 -7.01
CA GLY A 29 -3.25 5.52 -8.19
C GLY A 29 -4.78 5.56 -8.18
N ALA A 30 -5.40 5.26 -7.05
CA ALA A 30 -6.85 5.28 -6.92
C ALA A 30 -7.45 6.68 -6.95
N ILE A 31 -6.77 7.69 -6.40
CA ILE A 31 -7.22 9.09 -6.50
C ILE A 31 -7.17 9.54 -7.97
N TYR A 32 -6.06 9.25 -8.66
CA TYR A 32 -5.89 9.63 -10.06
C TYR A 32 -6.91 8.96 -10.98
N ILE A 33 -7.08 7.64 -10.83
CA ILE A 33 -8.07 6.87 -11.59
C ILE A 33 -9.49 7.29 -11.21
N GLY A 34 -9.76 7.48 -9.93
CA GLY A 34 -11.08 7.86 -9.41
C GLY A 34 -11.53 9.22 -9.93
N SER A 35 -10.65 10.23 -9.86
CA SER A 35 -10.92 11.57 -10.41
C SER A 35 -11.10 11.54 -11.92
N PHE A 36 -10.25 10.81 -12.64
CA PHE A 36 -10.35 10.70 -14.10
C PHE A 36 -11.65 10.03 -14.55
N LEU A 37 -12.10 9.00 -13.84
CA LEU A 37 -13.39 8.37 -14.12
C LEU A 37 -14.55 9.29 -13.74
N ASP A 38 -14.49 9.99 -12.60
CA ASP A 38 -15.56 10.89 -12.18
C ASP A 38 -15.77 12.04 -13.18
N ASP A 39 -14.69 12.58 -13.75
CA ASP A 39 -14.76 13.58 -14.81
C ASP A 39 -15.32 13.00 -16.12
N LYS A 40 -15.01 11.73 -16.42
CA LYS A 40 -15.49 11.06 -17.64
C LYS A 40 -16.98 10.70 -17.57
N TYR A 41 -17.47 10.31 -16.39
CA TYR A 41 -18.85 9.89 -16.17
C TYR A 41 -19.75 11.00 -15.61
N GLY A 42 -19.19 12.14 -15.21
CA GLY A 42 -19.93 13.25 -14.62
C GLY A 42 -20.52 12.93 -13.24
N THR A 43 -20.02 11.89 -12.57
CA THR A 43 -20.54 11.33 -11.31
C THR A 43 -19.92 11.92 -10.05
N HIS A 44 -19.20 13.05 -10.18
CA HIS A 44 -18.52 13.72 -9.07
C HIS A 44 -19.41 13.85 -7.82
N PRO A 45 -19.09 13.24 -6.65
CA PRO A 45 -17.83 12.58 -6.25
C PRO A 45 -17.94 11.04 -6.00
N LEU A 46 -18.88 10.34 -6.63
CA LEU A 46 -19.21 8.95 -6.27
C LEU A 46 -18.09 7.96 -6.62
N ILE A 47 -17.49 8.06 -7.81
CA ILE A 47 -16.46 7.10 -8.24
C ILE A 47 -15.16 7.34 -7.47
N LEU A 48 -14.85 8.59 -7.14
CA LEU A 48 -13.71 8.95 -6.34
C LEU A 48 -13.80 8.35 -4.92
N ILE A 49 -14.98 8.43 -4.29
CA ILE A 49 -15.23 7.82 -2.97
C ILE A 49 -15.02 6.30 -3.01
N ILE A 50 -15.59 5.61 -4.00
CA ILE A 50 -15.46 4.16 -4.16
C ILE A 50 -13.98 3.78 -4.37
N SER A 51 -13.28 4.54 -5.21
CA SER A 51 -11.87 4.30 -5.50
C SER A 51 -10.99 4.47 -4.25
N ILE A 52 -11.26 5.46 -3.41
CA ILE A 52 -10.58 5.64 -2.12
C ILE A 52 -10.85 4.45 -1.19
N ILE A 53 -12.09 3.98 -1.09
CA ILE A 53 -12.43 2.81 -0.27
C ILE A 53 -11.66 1.57 -0.77
N LEU A 54 -11.63 1.32 -2.09
CA LEU A 54 -10.83 0.23 -2.66
C LEU A 54 -9.34 0.39 -2.35
N ALA A 55 -8.80 1.61 -2.40
CA ALA A 55 -7.41 1.88 -2.09
C ALA A 55 -7.06 1.57 -0.62
N ILE A 56 -7.95 1.95 0.30
CA ILE A 56 -7.82 1.65 1.73
C ILE A 56 -7.83 0.14 1.94
N VAL A 57 -8.78 -0.59 1.34
CA VAL A 57 -8.88 -2.05 1.46
C VAL A 57 -7.64 -2.74 0.86
N SER A 58 -7.15 -2.26 -0.27
CA SER A 58 -5.93 -2.76 -0.92
C SER A 58 -4.69 -2.52 -0.06
N GLY A 59 -4.52 -1.31 0.47
CA GLY A 59 -3.45 -0.98 1.40
C GLY A 59 -3.48 -1.84 2.67
N TYR A 60 -4.68 -2.03 3.23
CA TYR A 60 -4.90 -2.88 4.39
C TYR A 60 -4.55 -4.34 4.12
N SER A 61 -4.93 -4.87 2.95
CA SER A 61 -4.56 -6.22 2.51
C SER A 61 -3.05 -6.39 2.34
N SER A 62 -2.36 -5.36 1.86
CA SER A 62 -0.90 -5.35 1.71
C SER A 62 -0.19 -5.41 3.08
N ILE A 63 -0.67 -4.60 4.03
CA ILE A 63 -0.21 -4.63 5.43
C ILE A 63 -0.46 -6.02 6.05
N TYR A 64 -1.67 -6.56 5.89
CA TYR A 64 -2.01 -7.91 6.38
C TYR A 64 -1.07 -8.97 5.81
N ARG A 65 -0.73 -8.90 4.52
CA ARG A 65 0.19 -9.87 3.89
C ARG A 65 1.63 -9.76 4.40
N LEU A 66 2.03 -8.58 4.87
CA LEU A 66 3.35 -8.32 5.43
C LEU A 66 3.43 -8.69 6.92
N LEU A 67 2.35 -8.45 7.68
CA LEU A 67 2.30 -8.75 9.12
C LEU A 67 1.88 -10.17 9.44
N VAL A 68 1.00 -10.78 8.64
CA VAL A 68 0.66 -12.20 8.79
C VAL A 68 1.83 -13.00 8.22
N PRO A 69 2.61 -13.70 9.06
CA PRO A 69 3.63 -14.59 8.57
C PRO A 69 2.91 -15.61 7.69
N LYS A 70 3.25 -15.63 6.41
CA LYS A 70 2.85 -16.74 5.55
C LYS A 70 3.57 -17.94 6.13
N ASP A 71 2.91 -18.67 7.02
CA ASP A 71 3.32 -20.01 7.41
C ASP A 71 3.34 -20.79 6.10
N LYS A 72 4.53 -20.84 5.48
CA LYS A 72 4.79 -21.67 4.34
C LYS A 72 4.81 -23.07 4.91
N GLY A 73 3.61 -23.61 5.14
CA GLY A 73 3.40 -25.03 5.27
C GLY A 73 4.01 -25.67 4.04
N LYS A 74 5.27 -26.10 4.19
CA LYS A 74 5.88 -27.12 3.38
C LYS A 74 4.92 -28.31 3.43
N LYS A 75 4.26 -28.57 2.31
CA LYS A 75 3.87 -29.92 1.94
C LYS A 75 4.73 -30.29 0.75
#